data_AF-A0A8J2RVD0-F1
#
_entry.id   AF-A0A8J2RVD0-F1
#
_cell.length_a   1.000
_cell.length_b   1.000
_cell.length_c   1.000
_cell.angle_alpha   90.00
_cell.angle_beta   90.00
_cell.angle_gamma   90.00
#
_symmetry.space_group_name_H-M   'P 1'
#
loop_
_entity.id
_entity.type
_entity.pdbx_description
1 polymer ?
#
loop_
_entity_poly.entity_id
_entity_poly.type
_entity_poly.pdbx_seq_one_letter_code
_entity_poly.pdbx_strand_id
1 'polypeptide(L)'
;MDPKLSHSGPHKAAETMSAEEILRYLHWTNSTSCLFAVDFGYWVWNGGGVAAPDGHKAICLDQSISPVYGNCLVYSFGINNQWTFDDAMAQFGCQVYSFDPSMGVGDYDRSKQIHFYSLGLSGRDEAHPTTKWKMKTASSIYQMLAPRHGASTLIDVLKMDIEFYEWDAIPQMLRSGFLADKVKQLAVEIHFNANDTLETFQSRAQILQDLETSETLSHPDKADAGRFVRFSSRPNPWLKRPISILGGEEDYIGLELTCNGKWRDDSSSERVSPINVSDYWRLPPKIKSILFWNAPRRAEMTIFGTGHDTFVQHGCPVSDCEIVNSPHQYPDRPLDSYDAIVFNFNDEFWLPNKMPIFNRRPHQRFIFFHTGTTAVSQTPEHF
;
A
#
# COMPACT_ATOMS: atom_id res chain seq x y z
N MET A 1 -3.14 -13.11 28.84
CA MET A 1 -3.32 -11.64 28.77
C MET A 1 -2.59 -11.06 29.96
N ASP A 2 -1.42 -10.47 29.71
CA ASP A 2 -0.58 -9.89 30.76
C ASP A 2 -0.93 -8.40 30.94
N PRO A 3 -1.35 -7.95 32.15
CA PRO A 3 -1.89 -6.60 32.36
C PRO A 3 -0.81 -5.54 32.64
N LYS A 4 0.36 -5.63 31.99
CA LYS A 4 1.47 -4.65 32.10
C LYS A 4 1.79 -3.88 30.81
N LEU A 5 0.86 -3.80 29.87
CA LEU A 5 0.96 -2.93 28.69
C LEU A 5 0.35 -1.54 29.02
N SER A 6 1.09 -0.74 29.79
CA SER A 6 0.77 0.68 29.99
C SER A 6 1.23 1.51 28.80
N HIS A 7 0.36 2.41 28.35
CA HIS A 7 0.50 3.34 27.22
C HIS A 7 1.83 4.12 27.17
N SER A 8 2.81 3.66 26.39
CA SER A 8 3.89 4.49 25.85
C SER A 8 3.73 4.60 24.34
N GLY A 9 2.98 5.60 23.88
CA GLY A 9 2.91 5.98 22.45
C GLY A 9 4.21 6.65 21.96
N PRO A 10 4.24 7.10 20.69
CA PRO A 10 5.45 7.56 19.96
C PRO A 10 6.02 8.92 20.42
N HIS A 11 5.75 9.35 21.66
CA HIS A 11 6.02 10.72 22.13
C HIS A 11 7.34 10.91 22.87
N LYS A 12 8.12 9.84 23.09
CA LYS A 12 9.44 9.95 23.72
C LYS A 12 10.47 10.36 22.66
N ALA A 13 11.33 11.32 22.97
CA ALA A 13 12.40 11.74 22.06
C ALA A 13 13.39 10.59 21.83
N ALA A 14 13.73 10.32 20.56
CA ALA A 14 14.54 9.17 20.19
C ALA A 14 15.89 9.12 20.91
N GLU A 15 16.55 10.26 21.15
CA GLU A 15 17.85 10.30 21.85
C GLU A 15 17.81 9.83 23.32
N THR A 16 16.61 9.69 23.88
CA THR A 16 16.41 9.26 25.28
C THR A 16 15.84 7.85 25.41
N MET A 17 15.56 7.17 24.29
CA MET A 17 14.96 5.83 24.31
C MET A 17 16.00 4.76 24.69
N SER A 18 15.58 3.78 25.50
CA SER A 18 16.30 2.51 25.68
C SER A 18 16.18 1.65 24.42
N ALA A 19 16.97 0.56 24.36
CA ALA A 19 16.88 -0.40 23.26
C ALA A 19 15.46 -0.95 23.08
N GLU A 20 14.82 -1.39 24.17
CA GLU A 20 13.47 -1.97 24.15
C GLU A 20 12.39 -0.95 23.76
N GLU A 21 12.59 0.33 24.07
CA GLU A 21 11.70 1.40 23.64
C GLU A 21 11.84 1.70 22.15
N ILE A 22 13.08 1.68 21.62
CA ILE A 22 13.33 1.85 20.17
C ILE A 22 12.67 0.72 19.39
N LEU A 23 12.89 -0.53 19.78
CA LEU A 23 12.28 -1.67 19.08
C LEU A 23 10.75 -1.59 19.14
N ARG A 24 10.16 -1.24 20.29
CA ARG A 24 8.71 -0.99 20.39
C ARG A 24 8.24 0.10 19.42
N TYR A 25 9.01 1.19 19.28
CA TYR A 25 8.69 2.26 18.35
C TYR A 25 8.80 1.81 16.89
N LEU A 26 9.81 1.01 16.54
CA LEU A 26 9.95 0.46 15.18
C LEU A 26 8.75 -0.42 14.81
N HIS A 27 8.27 -1.26 15.73
CA HIS A 27 7.08 -2.11 15.52
C HIS A 27 5.73 -1.36 15.66
N TRP A 28 5.74 -0.12 16.16
CA TRP A 28 4.51 0.65 16.36
C TRP A 28 3.90 1.11 15.04
N THR A 29 2.57 1.19 15.00
CA THR A 29 1.79 1.72 13.88
C THR A 29 0.59 2.51 14.38
N ASN A 30 0.14 3.45 13.56
CA ASN A 30 -1.20 4.02 13.62
C ASN A 30 -2.07 3.36 12.54
N SER A 31 -2.39 2.07 12.69
CA SER A 31 -3.14 1.31 11.68
C SER A 31 -4.47 1.95 11.28
N THR A 32 -5.10 2.72 12.16
CA THR A 32 -6.36 3.43 11.86
C THR A 32 -6.22 4.59 10.87
N SER A 33 -5.00 5.03 10.56
CA SER A 33 -4.77 6.07 9.53
C SER A 33 -4.83 5.53 8.10
N CYS A 34 -5.06 4.23 7.93
CA CYS A 34 -5.47 3.62 6.67
C CYS A 34 -6.50 2.53 6.95
N LEU A 35 -7.76 2.76 6.56
CA LEU A 35 -8.84 1.78 6.79
C LEU A 35 -8.79 0.64 5.76
N PHE A 36 -8.31 0.92 4.56
CA PHE A 36 -8.23 -0.03 3.46
C PHE A 36 -6.80 -0.19 2.94
N ALA A 37 -5.96 -0.86 3.73
CA ALA A 37 -4.62 -1.27 3.32
C ALA A 37 -4.66 -2.57 2.52
N VAL A 38 -4.05 -2.58 1.33
CA VAL A 38 -3.97 -3.75 0.45
C VAL A 38 -2.53 -3.99 0.04
N ASP A 39 -2.10 -5.23 0.08
CA ASP A 39 -0.76 -5.63 -0.34
C ASP A 39 -0.65 -5.83 -1.85
N PHE A 40 0.39 -5.23 -2.41
CA PHE A 40 0.81 -5.41 -3.79
C PHE A 40 2.12 -6.20 -3.84
N GLY A 41 2.29 -7.05 -4.86
CA GLY A 41 3.53 -7.77 -5.12
C GLY A 41 3.60 -9.21 -4.62
N TYR A 42 2.48 -9.85 -4.33
CA TYR A 42 2.44 -11.29 -4.06
C TYR A 42 2.80 -12.14 -5.29
N TRP A 43 3.42 -13.30 -5.06
CA TRP A 43 3.42 -14.40 -6.02
C TRP A 43 2.13 -15.19 -5.86
N VAL A 44 1.38 -15.28 -6.95
CA VAL A 44 0.21 -16.15 -7.05
C VAL A 44 0.48 -17.18 -8.14
N TRP A 45 0.37 -18.47 -7.82
CA TRP A 45 0.42 -19.51 -8.83
C TRP A 45 -0.70 -20.54 -8.64
N ASN A 46 -1.17 -21.07 -9.76
CA ASN A 46 -2.32 -21.97 -9.79
C ASN A 46 -2.08 -23.23 -8.96
N GLY A 47 -2.92 -23.42 -7.94
CA GLY A 47 -2.95 -24.64 -7.12
C GLY A 47 -1.94 -24.71 -5.97
N GLY A 48 -1.10 -23.69 -5.75
CA GLY A 48 -0.10 -23.72 -4.66
C GLY A 48 -0.09 -22.56 -3.67
N GLY A 49 -1.04 -21.62 -3.80
CA GLY A 49 -1.29 -20.59 -2.78
C GLY A 49 -0.72 -19.21 -3.14
N VAL A 50 -0.64 -18.35 -2.12
CA VAL A 50 -0.13 -16.98 -2.18
C VAL A 50 1.15 -16.92 -1.36
N ALA A 51 2.25 -16.50 -1.97
CA ALA A 51 3.49 -16.22 -1.24
C ALA A 51 3.82 -14.74 -1.30
N ALA A 52 4.24 -14.19 -0.18
CA ALA A 52 4.75 -12.83 -0.07
C ALA A 52 6.25 -12.87 -0.32
N PRO A 53 6.76 -12.46 -1.50
CA PRO A 53 8.20 -12.31 -1.67
C PRO A 53 8.71 -11.10 -0.90
N ASP A 54 10.03 -11.06 -0.75
CA ASP A 54 10.74 -9.86 -0.37
C ASP A 54 10.38 -8.73 -1.36
N GLY A 55 9.90 -7.59 -0.84
CA GLY A 55 9.47 -6.47 -1.68
C GLY A 55 7.98 -6.37 -2.02
N HIS A 56 7.10 -7.22 -1.47
CA HIS A 56 5.65 -6.92 -1.41
C HIS A 56 5.39 -5.80 -0.40
N LYS A 57 4.54 -4.83 -0.73
CA LYS A 57 4.30 -3.66 0.14
C LYS A 57 2.80 -3.39 0.30
N ALA A 58 2.40 -2.95 1.49
CA ALA A 58 1.03 -2.53 1.78
C ALA A 58 0.80 -1.10 1.27
N ILE A 59 -0.25 -0.90 0.48
CA ILE A 59 -0.64 0.39 -0.09
C ILE A 59 -2.01 0.77 0.47
N CYS A 60 -2.16 2.01 0.88
CA CYS A 60 -3.44 2.53 1.34
C CYS A 60 -4.34 2.88 0.16
N LEU A 61 -5.54 2.31 0.15
CA LEU A 61 -6.55 2.54 -0.87
C LEU A 61 -7.74 3.36 -0.35
N ASP A 62 -7.59 4.02 0.81
CA ASP A 62 -8.54 5.02 1.30
C ASP A 62 -8.73 6.13 0.26
N GLN A 63 -9.97 6.56 0.07
CA GLN A 63 -10.36 7.48 -1.02
C GLN A 63 -9.52 8.76 -1.11
N SER A 64 -9.04 9.28 0.02
CA SER A 64 -8.26 10.53 0.08
C SER A 64 -6.81 10.39 -0.41
N ILE A 65 -6.25 9.19 -0.46
CA ILE A 65 -4.82 8.96 -0.75
C ILE A 65 -4.55 7.86 -1.78
N SER A 66 -5.58 7.07 -2.12
CA SER A 66 -5.50 5.94 -3.05
C SER A 66 -4.92 6.33 -4.41
N PRO A 67 -4.03 5.52 -5.00
CA PRO A 67 -3.63 5.66 -6.39
C PRO A 67 -4.87 5.59 -7.29
N VAL A 68 -4.97 6.50 -8.25
CA VAL A 68 -6.10 6.50 -9.20
C VAL A 68 -5.88 5.41 -10.25
N TYR A 69 -6.81 4.45 -10.34
CA TYR A 69 -6.75 3.38 -11.32
C TYR A 69 -6.54 3.91 -12.74
N GLY A 70 -5.57 3.35 -13.46
CA GLY A 70 -5.21 3.78 -14.82
C GLY A 70 -4.55 5.17 -14.93
N ASN A 71 -4.35 5.88 -13.83
CA ASN A 71 -3.77 7.23 -13.81
C ASN A 71 -2.99 7.49 -12.52
N CYS A 72 -1.93 6.71 -12.30
CA CYS A 72 -1.07 6.81 -11.13
C CYS A 72 0.41 6.73 -11.52
N LEU A 73 1.28 7.30 -10.68
CA LEU A 73 2.73 7.31 -10.84
C LEU A 73 3.39 6.57 -9.68
N VAL A 74 4.23 5.60 -9.99
CA VAL A 74 4.97 4.80 -9.00
C VAL A 74 6.46 4.90 -9.26
N TYR A 75 7.22 5.17 -8.20
CA TYR A 75 8.67 5.03 -8.20
C TYR A 75 9.04 3.82 -7.33
N SER A 76 9.82 2.89 -7.85
CA SER A 76 10.18 1.62 -7.18
C SER A 76 11.70 1.46 -7.16
N PHE A 77 12.31 1.68 -6.00
CA PHE A 77 13.77 1.64 -5.83
C PHE A 77 14.26 0.32 -5.22
N GLY A 78 15.35 -0.20 -5.78
CA GLY A 78 16.05 -1.44 -5.41
C GLY A 78 15.22 -2.69 -5.63
N ILE A 79 14.77 -2.87 -6.86
CA ILE A 79 13.87 -3.98 -7.20
C ILE A 79 14.55 -5.35 -7.18
N ASN A 80 15.89 -5.44 -7.33
CA ASN A 80 16.69 -6.66 -7.32
C ASN A 80 16.09 -7.83 -8.14
N ASN A 81 15.62 -7.55 -9.37
CA ASN A 81 14.89 -8.50 -10.23
C ASN A 81 13.54 -9.00 -9.70
N GLN A 82 13.03 -8.47 -8.58
CA GLN A 82 11.72 -8.78 -8.00
C GLN A 82 10.65 -7.85 -8.56
N TRP A 83 10.09 -8.25 -9.70
CA TRP A 83 9.14 -7.45 -10.47
C TRP A 83 7.69 -7.51 -10.00
N THR A 84 7.35 -8.36 -9.01
CA THR A 84 5.95 -8.64 -8.68
C THR A 84 5.17 -7.40 -8.23
N PHE A 85 5.78 -6.54 -7.42
CA PHE A 85 5.16 -5.28 -7.00
C PHE A 85 4.93 -4.34 -8.18
N ASP A 86 5.98 -4.15 -8.99
CA ASP A 86 5.98 -3.28 -10.16
C ASP A 86 4.97 -3.74 -11.21
N ASP A 87 4.91 -5.05 -11.48
CA ASP A 87 3.94 -5.66 -12.39
C ASP A 87 2.50 -5.53 -11.85
N ALA A 88 2.29 -5.67 -10.53
CA ALA A 88 0.96 -5.49 -9.91
C ALA A 88 0.48 -4.02 -9.98
N MET A 89 1.37 -3.05 -9.75
CA MET A 89 1.03 -1.62 -9.89
C MET A 89 0.81 -1.23 -11.36
N ALA A 90 1.54 -1.84 -12.29
CA ALA A 90 1.30 -1.67 -13.72
C ALA A 90 -0.04 -2.29 -14.17
N GLN A 91 -0.42 -3.44 -13.62
CA GLN A 91 -1.75 -4.04 -13.84
C GLN A 91 -2.89 -3.20 -13.24
N PHE A 92 -2.64 -2.51 -12.12
CA PHE A 92 -3.52 -1.48 -11.59
C PHE A 92 -3.60 -0.24 -12.51
N GLY A 93 -2.73 -0.15 -13.51
CA GLY A 93 -2.74 0.87 -14.55
C GLY A 93 -1.80 2.05 -14.28
N CYS A 94 -0.88 1.93 -13.32
CA CYS A 94 0.11 2.97 -13.05
C CYS A 94 1.23 3.00 -14.09
N GLN A 95 1.84 4.17 -14.28
CA GLN A 95 3.18 4.30 -14.84
C GLN A 95 4.20 4.03 -13.73
N VAL A 96 5.05 3.03 -13.92
CA VAL A 96 6.02 2.56 -12.93
C VAL A 96 7.43 2.84 -13.42
N TYR A 97 8.20 3.56 -12.61
CA TYR A 97 9.61 3.83 -12.84
C TYR A 97 10.39 3.02 -11.82
N SER A 98 11.10 2.00 -12.31
CA SER A 98 11.84 1.05 -11.47
C SER A 98 13.33 1.37 -11.55
N PHE A 99 14.03 1.30 -10.42
CA PHE A 99 15.41 1.73 -10.30
C PHE A 99 16.24 0.69 -9.56
N ASP A 100 17.32 0.23 -10.17
CA ASP A 100 18.29 -0.61 -9.47
C ASP A 100 19.64 -0.61 -10.20
N PRO A 101 20.72 -0.08 -9.61
CA PRO A 101 22.02 -0.08 -10.27
C PRO A 101 22.75 -1.43 -10.17
N SER A 102 22.28 -2.35 -9.31
CA SER A 102 22.92 -3.64 -9.02
C SER A 102 22.57 -4.74 -10.02
N MET A 103 21.49 -4.58 -10.78
CA MET A 103 20.98 -5.61 -11.72
C MET A 103 21.93 -5.92 -12.88
N GLY A 104 22.96 -5.10 -13.12
CA GLY A 104 23.97 -5.35 -14.15
C GLY A 104 23.45 -5.20 -15.58
N VAL A 105 22.31 -4.51 -15.76
CA VAL A 105 21.69 -4.21 -17.06
C VAL A 105 21.55 -2.70 -17.23
N GLY A 106 21.53 -2.21 -18.47
CA GLY A 106 21.29 -0.79 -18.76
C GLY A 106 19.82 -0.40 -18.61
N ASP A 107 19.50 0.87 -18.89
CA ASP A 107 18.12 1.36 -18.89
C ASP A 107 17.30 0.69 -20.01
N TYR A 108 16.05 0.31 -19.74
CA TYR A 108 15.15 -0.27 -20.73
C TYR A 108 13.69 -0.15 -20.33
N ASP A 109 12.78 -0.22 -21.31
CA ASP A 109 11.35 -0.34 -21.04
C ASP A 109 11.00 -1.83 -20.92
N ARG A 110 10.59 -2.28 -19.72
CA ARG A 110 10.12 -3.66 -19.49
C ARG A 110 8.75 -3.88 -20.13
N SER A 111 7.91 -2.86 -20.13
CA SER A 111 6.59 -2.86 -20.75
C SER A 111 6.20 -1.42 -21.16
N LYS A 112 4.98 -1.23 -21.66
CA LYS A 112 4.45 0.12 -21.94
C LYS A 112 4.23 0.95 -20.67
N GLN A 113 4.15 0.30 -19.51
CA GLN A 113 3.89 0.94 -18.22
C GLN A 113 5.11 0.95 -17.31
N ILE A 114 6.09 0.07 -17.54
CA ILE A 114 7.24 -0.13 -16.64
C ILE A 114 8.53 0.29 -17.35
N HIS A 115 9.20 1.28 -16.77
CA HIS A 115 10.44 1.86 -17.27
C HIS A 115 11.56 1.64 -16.26
N PHE A 116 12.59 0.89 -16.63
CA PHE A 116 13.72 0.57 -15.78
C PHE A 116 14.90 1.49 -16.01
N TYR A 117 15.55 1.91 -14.92
CA TYR A 117 16.78 2.69 -14.92
C TYR A 117 17.83 2.06 -14.02
N SER A 118 19.06 1.95 -14.53
CA SER A 118 20.24 1.52 -13.78
C SER A 118 20.79 2.66 -12.92
N LEU A 119 19.97 3.17 -12.00
CA LEU A 119 20.29 4.26 -11.10
C LEU A 119 20.00 3.85 -9.66
N GLY A 120 20.89 4.21 -8.74
CA GLY A 120 20.67 4.07 -7.31
C GLY A 120 20.13 5.35 -6.68
N LEU A 121 19.38 5.19 -5.60
CA LEU A 121 18.93 6.29 -4.76
C LEU A 121 19.92 6.53 -3.62
N SER A 122 20.28 7.78 -3.36
CA SER A 122 21.12 8.13 -2.20
C SER A 122 20.92 9.59 -1.76
N GLY A 123 21.65 10.00 -0.72
CA GLY A 123 21.65 11.39 -0.25
C GLY A 123 22.39 12.38 -1.16
N ARG A 124 23.08 11.95 -2.22
CA ARG A 124 23.83 12.81 -3.14
C ARG A 124 23.82 12.29 -4.58
N ASP A 125 24.10 13.19 -5.52
CA ASP A 125 24.38 12.84 -6.90
C ASP A 125 25.88 12.54 -7.04
N GLU A 126 26.25 11.26 -6.98
CA GLU A 126 27.64 10.81 -7.07
C GLU A 126 27.76 9.37 -7.56
N ALA A 127 28.96 8.96 -7.99
CA ALA A 127 29.23 7.56 -8.24
C ALA A 127 29.51 6.87 -6.90
N HIS A 128 28.90 5.71 -6.65
CA HIS A 128 29.19 4.90 -5.47
C HIS A 128 30.70 4.59 -5.43
N PRO A 129 31.39 4.78 -4.28
CA PRO A 129 32.85 4.74 -4.20
C PRO A 129 33.45 3.41 -4.68
N THR A 130 32.81 2.29 -4.32
CA THR A 130 33.28 0.93 -4.67
C THR A 130 32.68 0.41 -5.98
N THR A 131 31.36 0.27 -6.06
CA THR A 131 30.66 -0.34 -7.22
C THR A 131 30.63 0.56 -8.46
N LYS A 132 30.91 1.86 -8.32
CA LYS A 132 30.78 2.88 -9.38
C LYS A 132 29.37 3.04 -9.93
N TRP A 133 28.36 2.52 -9.23
CA TRP A 133 26.96 2.76 -9.53
C TRP A 133 26.63 4.25 -9.57
N LYS A 134 25.79 4.65 -10.51
CA LYS A 134 25.30 6.02 -10.61
C LYS A 134 24.25 6.25 -9.54
N MET A 135 24.60 6.97 -8.48
CA MET A 135 23.68 7.32 -7.39
C MET A 135 23.15 8.72 -7.60
N LYS A 136 21.86 8.93 -7.29
CA LYS A 136 21.18 10.21 -7.41
C LYS A 136 20.25 10.46 -6.23
N THR A 137 20.00 11.73 -5.95
CA THR A 137 18.90 12.12 -5.05
C THR A 137 17.54 11.90 -5.72
N ALA A 138 16.49 11.71 -4.92
CA ALA A 138 15.13 11.56 -5.46
C ALA A 138 14.69 12.79 -6.27
N SER A 139 15.12 14.00 -5.85
CA SER A 139 14.85 15.25 -6.56
C SER A 139 15.48 15.27 -7.94
N SER A 140 16.74 14.84 -8.07
CA SER A 140 17.43 14.75 -9.37
C SER A 140 16.77 13.73 -10.30
N ILE A 141 16.37 12.57 -9.77
CA ILE A 141 15.67 11.53 -10.54
C ILE A 141 14.31 12.06 -11.04
N TYR A 142 13.54 12.70 -10.17
CA TYR A 142 12.25 13.28 -10.55
C TYR A 142 12.39 14.36 -11.63
N GLN A 143 13.39 15.25 -11.52
CA GLN A 143 13.65 16.26 -12.55
C GLN A 143 14.05 15.63 -13.89
N MET A 144 14.86 14.57 -13.86
CA MET A 144 15.23 13.80 -15.06
C MET A 144 14.01 13.20 -15.76
N LEU A 145 13.03 12.75 -14.99
CA LEU A 145 11.84 12.05 -15.49
C LEU A 145 10.61 12.96 -15.69
N ALA A 146 10.68 14.22 -15.27
CA ALA A 146 9.64 15.22 -15.46
C ALA A 146 9.16 15.36 -16.93
N PRO A 147 10.01 15.21 -17.97
CA PRO A 147 9.53 15.19 -19.35
C PRO A 147 8.65 13.99 -19.72
N ARG A 148 8.72 12.87 -18.97
CA ARG A 148 7.92 11.67 -19.23
C ARG A 148 6.57 11.69 -18.51
N HIS A 149 6.54 12.05 -17.22
CA HIS A 149 5.31 12.03 -16.43
C HIS A 149 4.73 13.41 -16.12
N GLY A 150 5.42 14.50 -16.45
CA GLY A 150 5.04 15.88 -16.12
C GLY A 150 5.67 16.38 -14.82
N ALA A 151 6.12 17.64 -14.80
CA ALA A 151 6.84 18.25 -13.67
C ALA A 151 5.97 18.53 -12.43
N SER A 152 4.65 18.54 -12.58
CA SER A 152 3.68 18.75 -11.50
C SER A 152 3.04 17.45 -11.00
N THR A 153 3.32 16.31 -11.62
CA THR A 153 2.68 15.03 -11.30
C THR A 153 3.21 14.51 -9.96
N LEU A 154 2.31 14.21 -9.04
CA LEU A 154 2.66 13.59 -7.76
C LEU A 154 2.96 12.10 -7.95
N ILE A 155 3.88 11.58 -7.17
CA ILE A 155 4.16 10.15 -7.05
C ILE A 155 3.12 9.57 -6.08
N ASP A 156 2.22 8.73 -6.57
CA ASP A 156 1.20 8.09 -5.75
C ASP A 156 1.82 7.10 -4.75
N VAL A 157 2.83 6.34 -5.20
CA VAL A 157 3.58 5.41 -4.35
C VAL A 157 5.07 5.51 -4.64
N LEU A 158 5.85 5.80 -3.60
CA LEU A 158 7.29 5.62 -3.61
C LEU A 158 7.61 4.36 -2.81
N LYS A 159 7.95 3.28 -3.51
CA LYS A 159 8.53 2.06 -2.93
C LYS A 159 10.05 2.24 -2.81
N MET A 160 10.61 1.87 -1.67
CA MET A 160 12.04 1.92 -1.40
C MET A 160 12.50 0.68 -0.65
N ASP A 161 13.55 0.06 -1.16
CA ASP A 161 14.23 -1.08 -0.55
C ASP A 161 15.65 -1.07 -1.12
N ILE A 162 16.59 -0.39 -0.46
CA ILE A 162 17.86 0.03 -1.08
C ILE A 162 19.09 -0.31 -0.24
N GLU A 163 18.97 -1.30 0.64
CA GLU A 163 20.08 -1.90 1.39
C GLU A 163 20.91 -0.86 2.14
N PHE A 164 20.37 -0.35 3.26
CA PHE A 164 20.97 0.62 4.18
C PHE A 164 21.07 2.06 3.67
N TYR A 165 20.93 2.30 2.36
CA TYR A 165 20.94 3.65 1.79
C TYR A 165 19.69 4.47 2.18
N GLU A 166 18.70 3.86 2.83
CA GLU A 166 17.51 4.58 3.34
C GLU A 166 17.93 5.69 4.30
N TRP A 167 18.97 5.45 5.11
CA TRP A 167 19.49 6.40 6.10
C TRP A 167 20.23 7.59 5.50
N ASP A 168 20.59 7.55 4.22
CA ASP A 168 21.10 8.70 3.48
C ASP A 168 19.99 9.37 2.66
N ALA A 169 19.13 8.56 2.02
CA ALA A 169 18.09 9.03 1.13
C ALA A 169 16.95 9.75 1.86
N ILE A 170 16.41 9.17 2.94
CA ILE A 170 15.27 9.75 3.67
C ILE A 170 15.62 11.13 4.24
N PRO A 171 16.74 11.32 4.97
CA PRO A 171 17.09 12.65 5.47
C PRO A 171 17.33 13.68 4.37
N GLN A 172 17.83 13.26 3.21
CA GLN A 172 17.97 14.15 2.06
C GLN A 172 16.61 14.56 1.50
N MET A 173 15.67 13.63 1.34
CA MET A 173 14.33 13.94 0.82
C MET A 173 13.51 14.79 1.81
N LEU A 174 13.68 14.57 3.12
CA LEU A 174 13.13 15.44 4.16
C LEU A 174 13.74 16.85 4.04
N ARG A 175 15.08 16.95 4.00
CA ARG A 175 15.77 18.23 3.84
C ARG A 175 15.46 18.92 2.53
N SER A 176 15.10 18.24 1.44
CA SER A 176 14.80 18.89 0.18
C SER A 176 13.34 19.31 0.05
N GLY A 177 12.46 18.85 0.95
CA GLY A 177 11.00 18.99 0.82
C GLY A 177 10.39 17.96 -0.14
N PHE A 178 11.20 17.10 -0.77
CA PHE A 178 10.73 16.19 -1.82
C PHE A 178 9.61 15.26 -1.36
N LEU A 179 9.71 14.72 -0.14
CA LEU A 179 8.68 13.85 0.41
C LEU A 179 7.34 14.58 0.56
N ALA A 180 7.35 15.76 1.15
CA ALA A 180 6.14 16.58 1.35
C ALA A 180 5.55 17.10 0.03
N ASP A 181 6.40 17.43 -0.95
CA ASP A 181 5.99 18.08 -2.20
C ASP A 181 5.59 17.10 -3.30
N LYS A 182 6.09 15.85 -3.26
CA LYS A 182 5.96 14.91 -4.38
C LYS A 182 5.40 13.54 -4.05
N VAL A 183 5.37 13.08 -2.79
CA VAL A 183 5.10 11.66 -2.47
C VAL A 183 3.81 11.48 -1.66
N LYS A 184 2.81 10.83 -2.25
CA LYS A 184 1.55 10.53 -1.53
C LYS A 184 1.72 9.46 -0.48
N GLN A 185 2.29 8.33 -0.86
CA GLN A 185 2.54 7.21 0.02
C GLN A 185 3.99 6.77 -0.08
N LEU A 186 4.63 6.57 1.08
CA LEU A 186 5.97 6.03 1.17
C LEU A 186 5.87 4.59 1.70
N ALA A 187 6.34 3.64 0.91
CA ALA A 187 6.45 2.23 1.30
C ALA A 187 7.93 1.84 1.30
N VAL A 188 8.52 1.68 2.48
CA VAL A 188 9.98 1.53 2.63
C VAL A 188 10.32 0.33 3.49
N GLU A 189 11.30 -0.45 3.05
CA GLU A 189 12.00 -1.37 3.94
C GLU A 189 13.20 -0.68 4.58
N ILE A 190 13.24 -0.60 5.90
CA ILE A 190 14.37 0.00 6.63
C ILE A 190 15.31 -1.09 7.17
N HIS A 191 16.61 -0.93 6.90
CA HIS A 191 17.65 -1.90 7.23
C HIS A 191 18.51 -1.46 8.42
N PHE A 192 18.77 -2.34 9.38
CA PHE A 192 19.66 -2.11 10.53
C PHE A 192 20.82 -3.11 10.56
N ASN A 193 21.97 -2.74 11.13
CA ASN A 193 22.95 -3.76 11.49
C ASN A 193 22.67 -4.22 12.91
N ALA A 194 22.66 -5.54 13.09
CA ALA A 194 22.49 -6.18 14.40
C ALA A 194 23.52 -5.73 15.45
N ASN A 195 24.67 -5.22 15.01
CA ASN A 195 25.78 -4.78 15.86
C ASN A 195 25.87 -3.26 16.02
N ASP A 196 24.94 -2.49 15.46
CA ASP A 196 24.94 -1.03 15.59
C ASP A 196 24.81 -0.61 17.08
N THR A 197 25.38 0.53 17.43
CA THR A 197 25.30 1.04 18.81
C THR A 197 23.91 1.57 19.14
N LEU A 198 23.62 1.72 20.44
CA LEU A 198 22.36 2.34 20.87
C LEU A 198 22.20 3.74 20.25
N GLU A 199 23.26 4.54 20.20
CA GLU A 199 23.23 5.88 19.60
C GLU A 199 22.87 5.84 18.11
N THR A 200 23.31 4.81 17.39
CA THR A 200 22.97 4.62 15.97
C THR A 200 21.48 4.28 15.82
N PHE A 201 20.96 3.38 16.65
CA PHE A 201 19.53 3.06 16.69
C PHE A 201 18.68 4.29 17.06
N GLN A 202 19.11 5.07 18.05
CA GLN A 202 18.45 6.33 18.44
C GLN A 202 18.45 7.34 17.29
N SER A 203 19.59 7.52 16.60
CA SER A 203 19.68 8.42 15.44
C SER A 203 18.75 7.99 14.30
N ARG A 204 18.60 6.68 14.07
CA ARG A 204 17.68 6.16 13.04
C ARG A 204 16.22 6.31 13.44
N ALA A 205 15.90 6.06 14.71
CA ALA A 205 14.58 6.33 15.26
C ALA A 205 14.22 7.82 15.14
N GLN A 206 15.18 8.74 15.35
CA GLN A 206 14.96 10.17 15.15
C GLN A 206 14.58 10.50 13.70
N ILE A 207 15.26 9.91 12.71
CA ILE A 207 14.92 10.12 11.28
C ILE A 207 13.47 9.69 11.00
N LEU A 208 13.01 8.59 11.59
CA LEU A 208 11.62 8.13 11.45
C LEU A 208 10.63 9.04 12.19
N GLN A 209 11.01 9.58 13.35
CA GLN A 209 10.22 10.60 14.03
C GLN A 209 10.12 11.89 13.21
N ASP A 210 11.21 12.30 12.54
CA ASP A 210 11.23 13.46 11.63
C ASP A 210 10.38 13.22 10.37
N LEU A 211 10.28 11.98 9.91
CA LEU A 211 9.37 11.59 8.84
C LEU A 211 7.90 11.69 9.28
N GLU A 212 7.62 11.37 10.55
CA GLU A 212 6.27 11.29 11.10
C GLU A 212 5.76 12.60 11.71
N THR A 213 6.68 13.51 12.05
CA THR A 213 6.33 14.79 12.66
C THR A 213 5.62 15.70 11.67
N SER A 214 4.71 16.51 12.20
CA SER A 214 4.12 17.63 11.47
C SER A 214 4.86 18.95 11.75
N GLU A 215 5.87 18.93 12.63
CA GLU A 215 6.65 20.11 13.02
C GLU A 215 7.67 20.48 11.94
N THR A 216 7.85 21.79 11.76
CA THR A 216 8.91 22.33 10.92
C THR A 216 10.26 22.03 11.57
N LEU A 217 11.12 21.25 10.91
CA LEU A 217 12.52 21.16 11.30
C LEU A 217 13.06 22.59 11.44
N SER A 218 13.77 22.86 12.53
CA SER A 218 14.22 24.19 12.98
C SER A 218 15.31 24.82 12.08
N HIS A 219 15.27 24.53 10.78
CA HIS A 219 16.04 25.20 9.75
C HIS A 219 15.22 26.36 9.16
N PRO A 220 15.72 27.61 9.20
CA PRO A 220 14.96 28.80 8.85
C PRO A 220 14.50 28.90 7.38
N ASP A 221 14.91 27.97 6.51
CA ASP A 221 14.59 28.01 5.07
C ASP A 221 13.66 26.87 4.58
N LYS A 222 13.19 25.94 5.43
CA LYS A 222 12.40 24.78 4.96
C LYS A 222 11.29 24.36 5.94
N ALA A 223 10.06 24.73 5.61
CA ALA A 223 8.93 24.74 6.52
C ALA A 223 8.05 23.46 6.52
N ASP A 224 8.45 22.33 5.93
CA ASP A 224 7.53 21.19 5.80
C ASP A 224 8.29 19.84 5.85
N ALA A 225 8.56 19.30 7.04
CA ALA A 225 9.15 17.96 7.13
C ALA A 225 8.06 16.88 7.11
N GLY A 226 8.34 15.79 6.38
CA GLY A 226 7.63 14.51 6.41
C GLY A 226 6.12 14.60 6.23
N ARG A 227 5.39 14.88 7.31
CA ARG A 227 3.93 14.80 7.42
C ARG A 227 3.38 13.42 7.07
N PHE A 228 4.16 12.37 7.30
CA PHE A 228 3.75 11.00 7.06
C PHE A 228 3.12 10.39 8.32
N VAL A 229 2.13 9.52 8.16
CA VAL A 229 1.58 8.72 9.26
C VAL A 229 1.76 7.26 8.92
N ARG A 230 2.57 6.56 9.72
CA ARG A 230 2.83 5.14 9.58
C ARG A 230 1.59 4.33 9.91
N PHE A 231 1.02 3.65 8.93
CA PHE A 231 -0.13 2.76 9.12
C PHE A 231 0.25 1.28 9.15
N SER A 232 1.42 0.92 8.62
CA SER A 232 1.96 -0.44 8.70
C SER A 232 3.44 -0.42 9.09
N SER A 233 3.81 -1.44 9.85
CA SER A 233 5.18 -1.80 10.22
C SER A 233 5.20 -3.31 10.34
N ARG A 234 5.82 -3.99 9.37
CA ARG A 234 5.88 -5.44 9.34
C ARG A 234 7.32 -5.90 9.39
N PRO A 235 7.69 -6.80 10.29
CA PRO A 235 9.05 -7.32 10.30
C PRO A 235 9.32 -8.16 9.06
N ASN A 236 10.50 -8.03 8.47
CA ASN A 236 10.96 -8.92 7.41
C ASN A 236 11.31 -10.29 8.03
N PRO A 237 10.58 -11.39 7.72
CA PRO A 237 10.79 -12.68 8.36
C PRO A 237 12.19 -13.28 8.14
N TRP A 238 12.89 -12.88 7.08
CA TRP A 238 14.23 -13.37 6.73
C TRP A 238 15.35 -12.64 7.48
N LEU A 239 15.05 -11.50 8.11
CA LEU A 239 16.01 -10.64 8.78
C LEU A 239 15.92 -10.71 10.32
N LYS A 240 15.51 -11.86 10.87
CA LYS A 240 15.54 -12.10 12.32
C LYS A 240 16.93 -12.53 12.79
N ARG A 241 17.52 -11.78 13.73
CA ARG A 241 18.90 -11.98 14.20
C ARG A 241 19.04 -11.57 15.68
N PRO A 242 20.03 -12.08 16.42
CA PRO A 242 20.43 -11.52 17.72
C PRO A 242 20.88 -10.06 17.58
N ILE A 243 20.35 -9.14 18.41
CA ILE A 243 20.71 -7.71 18.38
C ILE A 243 21.57 -7.34 19.60
N SER A 244 22.70 -6.67 19.36
CA SER A 244 23.69 -6.33 20.39
C SER A 244 23.12 -5.46 21.51
N ILE A 245 22.30 -4.45 21.16
CA ILE A 245 21.72 -3.50 22.12
C ILE A 245 20.65 -4.13 23.03
N LEU A 246 20.18 -5.34 22.70
CA LEU A 246 19.27 -6.15 23.51
C LEU A 246 19.99 -7.26 24.28
N GLY A 247 21.32 -7.17 24.42
CA GLY A 247 22.10 -8.24 25.07
C GLY A 247 22.08 -9.56 24.29
N GLY A 248 21.82 -9.53 22.98
CA GLY A 248 21.78 -10.71 22.12
C GLY A 248 20.41 -11.39 22.01
N GLU A 249 19.33 -10.77 22.51
CA GLU A 249 17.97 -11.23 22.19
C GLU A 249 17.67 -11.09 20.69
N GLU A 250 16.84 -11.99 20.17
CA GLU A 250 16.46 -11.98 18.76
C GLU A 250 15.34 -10.98 18.48
N ASP A 251 15.56 -10.11 17.50
CA ASP A 251 14.53 -9.26 16.89
C ASP A 251 14.87 -9.09 15.38
N TYR A 252 14.13 -8.23 14.69
CA TYR A 252 14.25 -8.03 13.25
C TYR A 252 15.10 -6.81 12.92
N ILE A 253 16.04 -6.99 11.99
CA ILE A 253 16.89 -5.92 11.48
C ILE A 253 16.40 -5.34 10.14
N GLY A 254 15.23 -5.78 9.67
CA GLY A 254 14.53 -5.24 8.51
C GLY A 254 13.05 -5.09 8.82
N LEU A 255 12.48 -3.92 8.54
CA LEU A 255 11.05 -3.65 8.72
C LEU A 255 10.46 -2.94 7.50
N GLU A 256 9.32 -3.46 7.05
CA GLU A 256 8.47 -2.92 6.00
C GLU A 256 7.51 -1.88 6.58
N LEU A 257 7.84 -0.61 6.39
CA LEU A 257 7.05 0.52 6.86
C LEU A 257 6.24 1.12 5.72
N THR A 258 4.99 1.47 5.99
CA THR A 258 4.16 2.17 5.02
C THR A 258 3.47 3.36 5.66
N CYS A 259 3.60 4.51 5.02
CA CYS A 259 3.14 5.77 5.55
C CYS A 259 2.35 6.58 4.53
N ASN A 260 1.27 7.23 4.99
CA ASN A 260 0.47 8.16 4.20
C ASN A 260 0.91 9.60 4.47
N GLY A 261 1.18 10.37 3.42
CA GLY A 261 1.42 11.81 3.54
C GLY A 261 0.12 12.56 3.87
N LYS A 262 0.18 13.56 4.75
CA LYS A 262 -0.92 14.50 4.98
C LYS A 262 -0.88 15.61 3.93
N TRP A 263 -1.58 15.39 2.82
CA TRP A 263 -1.71 16.39 1.76
C TRP A 263 -2.72 17.47 2.16
N ARG A 264 -2.35 18.74 1.96
CA ARG A 264 -3.29 19.86 2.12
C ARG A 264 -4.32 19.78 1.00
N ASP A 265 -5.57 19.58 1.37
CA ASP A 265 -6.69 19.80 0.48
C ASP A 265 -6.84 21.32 0.26
N ASP A 266 -6.22 21.84 -0.79
CA ASP A 266 -6.31 23.26 -1.18
C ASP A 266 -7.54 23.53 -2.07
N SER A 267 -8.49 22.60 -2.13
CA SER A 267 -9.74 22.81 -2.86
C SER A 267 -10.75 23.54 -1.99
N SER A 268 -10.77 24.87 -2.13
CA SER A 268 -11.91 25.70 -1.81
C SER A 268 -13.08 25.44 -2.79
N SER A 269 -13.65 24.22 -2.78
CA SER A 269 -14.92 23.94 -3.43
C SER A 269 -15.87 23.23 -2.46
N GLU A 270 -16.84 24.01 -2.00
CA GLU A 270 -18.05 23.60 -1.27
C GLU A 270 -17.83 22.82 0.03
N ARG A 271 -17.88 23.59 1.14
CA ARG A 271 -18.38 23.08 2.42
C ARG A 271 -19.72 22.39 2.18
N VAL A 272 -19.71 21.07 2.13
CA VAL A 272 -20.89 20.30 2.51
C VAL A 272 -21.12 20.63 3.98
N SER A 273 -22.24 21.31 4.25
CA SER A 273 -22.68 21.66 5.59
C SER A 273 -22.64 20.43 6.50
N PRO A 274 -22.32 20.57 7.80
CA PRO A 274 -22.46 19.46 8.75
C PRO A 274 -23.91 18.96 8.69
N ILE A 275 -24.09 17.68 8.38
CA ILE A 275 -25.40 17.05 8.43
C ILE A 275 -25.87 17.14 9.89
N ASN A 276 -27.03 17.78 10.07
CA ASN A 276 -27.65 17.96 11.37
C ASN A 276 -28.09 16.58 11.89
N VAL A 277 -27.53 16.13 13.02
CA VAL A 277 -27.73 14.78 13.59
C VAL A 277 -29.16 14.58 14.13
N SER A 278 -30.07 15.54 13.94
CA SER A 278 -31.48 15.45 14.33
C SER A 278 -32.39 14.75 13.32
N ASP A 279 -31.92 14.46 12.10
CA ASP A 279 -32.79 13.94 11.03
C ASP A 279 -32.78 12.40 10.90
N TYR A 280 -31.98 11.70 11.71
CA TYR A 280 -31.79 10.25 11.63
C TYR A 280 -32.83 9.39 12.38
N TRP A 281 -34.05 9.89 12.63
CA TRP A 281 -35.09 9.10 13.32
C TRP A 281 -36.29 8.67 12.49
N ARG A 282 -36.12 8.32 11.21
CA ARG A 282 -37.20 7.71 10.43
C ARG A 282 -36.74 6.47 9.65
N LEU A 283 -37.18 5.32 10.19
CA LEU A 283 -37.15 3.94 9.67
C LEU A 283 -35.80 3.21 9.80
N PRO A 284 -35.80 1.91 10.20
CA PRO A 284 -34.58 1.13 10.30
C PRO A 284 -33.88 1.01 8.94
N PRO A 285 -32.53 1.09 8.87
CA PRO A 285 -31.81 1.01 7.62
C PRO A 285 -32.06 -0.34 6.94
N LYS A 286 -32.43 -0.29 5.66
CA LYS A 286 -32.63 -1.49 4.84
C LYS A 286 -31.27 -2.06 4.47
N ILE A 287 -30.88 -3.19 5.09
CA ILE A 287 -29.67 -3.93 4.74
C ILE A 287 -29.69 -4.28 3.25
N LYS A 288 -28.60 -3.92 2.56
CA LYS A 288 -28.35 -4.18 1.15
C LYS A 288 -27.67 -5.53 0.98
N SER A 289 -27.98 -6.24 -0.10
CA SER A 289 -27.51 -7.62 -0.26
C SER A 289 -26.71 -7.84 -1.53
N ILE A 290 -25.57 -8.51 -1.36
CA ILE A 290 -24.60 -8.79 -2.42
C ILE A 290 -24.46 -10.32 -2.53
N LEU A 291 -24.81 -10.88 -3.68
CA LEU A 291 -24.68 -12.31 -3.95
C LEU A 291 -23.41 -12.60 -4.74
N PHE A 292 -22.58 -13.53 -4.27
CA PHE A 292 -21.56 -14.17 -5.10
C PHE A 292 -22.18 -15.37 -5.81
N TRP A 293 -22.37 -15.24 -7.12
CA TRP A 293 -23.09 -16.22 -7.92
C TRP A 293 -22.31 -17.52 -8.08
N ASN A 294 -21.03 -17.43 -8.42
CA ASN A 294 -20.18 -18.58 -8.71
C ASN A 294 -18.77 -18.44 -8.11
N ALA A 295 -18.08 -19.58 -7.99
CA ALA A 295 -16.77 -19.70 -7.38
C ALA A 295 -16.56 -18.97 -6.03
N PRO A 296 -17.52 -19.00 -5.08
CA PRO A 296 -17.41 -18.23 -3.82
C PRO A 296 -16.29 -18.73 -2.88
N ARG A 297 -15.81 -19.96 -3.12
CA ARG A 297 -14.72 -20.59 -2.35
C ARG A 297 -13.34 -20.37 -2.98
N ARG A 298 -13.26 -19.66 -4.10
CA ARG A 298 -11.98 -19.27 -4.69
C ARG A 298 -11.29 -18.27 -3.76
N ALA A 299 -9.97 -18.35 -3.68
CA ALA A 299 -9.16 -17.55 -2.75
C ALA A 299 -9.44 -16.05 -2.90
N GLU A 300 -9.62 -15.60 -4.16
CA GLU A 300 -9.91 -14.23 -4.55
C GLU A 300 -11.31 -13.76 -4.10
N MET A 301 -12.23 -14.69 -3.85
CA MET A 301 -13.59 -14.40 -3.39
C MET A 301 -13.73 -14.58 -1.88
N THR A 302 -13.03 -15.56 -1.29
CA THR A 302 -13.08 -15.84 0.16
C THR A 302 -12.55 -14.70 1.01
N ILE A 303 -11.66 -13.86 0.46
CA ILE A 303 -11.12 -12.67 1.15
C ILE A 303 -12.22 -11.67 1.51
N PHE A 304 -13.34 -11.66 0.78
CA PHE A 304 -14.48 -10.79 1.09
C PHE A 304 -15.37 -11.31 2.22
N GLY A 305 -15.12 -12.49 2.79
CA GLY A 305 -15.92 -13.01 3.90
C GLY A 305 -17.38 -13.38 3.55
N THR A 306 -18.23 -13.53 4.58
CA THR A 306 -19.67 -13.83 4.47
C THR A 306 -20.49 -13.05 5.49
N GLY A 307 -21.73 -12.73 5.14
CA GLY A 307 -22.71 -12.14 6.04
C GLY A 307 -22.49 -10.65 6.25
N HIS A 308 -23.24 -10.09 7.20
CA HIS A 308 -23.15 -8.70 7.61
C HIS A 308 -21.89 -8.44 8.45
N ASP A 309 -21.52 -9.39 9.32
CA ASP A 309 -20.40 -9.27 10.25
C ASP A 309 -19.07 -9.01 9.53
N THR A 310 -18.93 -9.43 8.27
CA THR A 310 -17.79 -9.07 7.44
C THR A 310 -17.60 -7.56 7.37
N PHE A 311 -18.65 -6.80 7.07
CA PHE A 311 -18.55 -5.34 6.94
C PHE A 311 -18.26 -4.67 8.28
N VAL A 312 -18.82 -5.23 9.37
CA VAL A 312 -18.58 -4.74 10.74
C VAL A 312 -17.16 -5.04 11.20
N GLN A 313 -16.67 -6.26 10.99
CA GLN A 313 -15.32 -6.70 11.35
C GLN A 313 -14.24 -6.00 10.53
N HIS A 314 -14.52 -5.70 9.26
CA HIS A 314 -13.63 -4.94 8.38
C HIS A 314 -13.84 -3.42 8.45
N GLY A 315 -14.63 -2.91 9.43
CA GLY A 315 -14.80 -1.48 9.67
C GLY A 315 -15.32 -0.68 8.47
N CYS A 316 -16.12 -1.31 7.60
CA CYS A 316 -16.61 -0.70 6.37
C CYS A 316 -17.50 0.52 6.70
N PRO A 317 -17.31 1.69 6.03
CA PRO A 317 -18.13 2.88 6.23
C PRO A 317 -19.61 2.67 5.91
N VAL A 318 -19.89 1.69 5.05
CA VAL A 318 -21.23 1.18 4.75
C VAL A 318 -21.32 -0.22 5.35
N SER A 319 -21.85 -0.32 6.57
CA SER A 319 -22.03 -1.60 7.26
C SER A 319 -23.39 -2.22 6.97
N ASP A 320 -24.38 -1.46 6.48
CA ASP A 320 -25.73 -1.95 6.15
C ASP A 320 -25.75 -2.82 4.88
N CYS A 321 -24.80 -3.74 4.75
CA CYS A 321 -24.64 -4.69 3.67
C CYS A 321 -24.51 -6.11 4.22
N GLU A 322 -24.85 -7.11 3.40
CA GLU A 322 -24.59 -8.52 3.65
C GLU A 322 -24.04 -9.20 2.39
N ILE A 323 -23.03 -10.05 2.57
CA ILE A 323 -22.50 -10.90 1.50
C ILE A 323 -23.08 -12.31 1.62
N VAL A 324 -23.67 -12.80 0.54
CA VAL A 324 -24.19 -14.16 0.41
C VAL A 324 -23.29 -14.93 -0.55
N ASN A 325 -22.59 -15.96 -0.03
CA ASN A 325 -21.57 -16.68 -0.78
C ASN A 325 -22.12 -17.91 -1.52
N SER A 326 -23.42 -18.03 -1.70
CA SER A 326 -23.99 -19.03 -2.61
C SER A 326 -25.48 -18.74 -2.83
N PRO A 327 -26.00 -18.86 -4.06
CA PRO A 327 -27.44 -18.80 -4.31
C PRO A 327 -28.19 -19.93 -3.58
N HIS A 328 -27.51 -21.00 -3.18
CA HIS A 328 -28.09 -22.11 -2.42
C HIS A 328 -28.10 -21.89 -0.91
N GLN A 329 -27.43 -20.84 -0.41
CA GLN A 329 -27.39 -20.54 1.03
C GLN A 329 -28.77 -20.15 1.57
N TYR A 330 -29.60 -19.53 0.73
CA TYR A 330 -30.98 -19.18 1.02
C TYR A 330 -31.89 -19.62 -0.14
N PRO A 331 -32.32 -20.90 -0.17
CA PRO A 331 -33.00 -21.49 -1.33
C PRO A 331 -34.35 -20.83 -1.66
N ASP A 332 -35.00 -20.20 -0.69
CA ASP A 332 -36.28 -19.50 -0.86
C ASP A 332 -36.12 -18.01 -1.23
N ARG A 333 -34.87 -17.50 -1.33
CA ARG A 333 -34.60 -16.11 -1.63
C ARG A 333 -34.41 -15.91 -3.14
N PRO A 334 -35.33 -15.22 -3.83
CA PRO A 334 -35.26 -15.08 -5.29
C PRO A 334 -34.10 -14.16 -5.72
N LEU A 335 -33.54 -14.40 -6.91
CA LEU A 335 -32.37 -13.67 -7.40
C LEU A 335 -32.62 -12.17 -7.62
N ASP A 336 -33.87 -11.76 -7.85
CA ASP A 336 -34.24 -10.36 -8.01
C ASP A 336 -34.35 -9.59 -6.68
N SER A 337 -34.19 -10.29 -5.54
CA SER A 337 -34.15 -9.66 -4.21
C SER A 337 -32.77 -9.11 -3.82
N TYR A 338 -31.71 -9.49 -4.55
CA TYR A 338 -30.35 -9.04 -4.27
C TYR A 338 -30.07 -7.68 -4.91
N ASP A 339 -29.49 -6.74 -4.16
CA ASP A 339 -29.15 -5.40 -4.68
C ASP A 339 -27.95 -5.45 -5.64
N ALA A 340 -27.02 -6.39 -5.43
CA ALA A 340 -25.92 -6.66 -6.35
C ALA A 340 -25.65 -8.16 -6.53
N ILE A 341 -25.18 -8.56 -7.71
CA ILE A 341 -24.73 -9.92 -8.01
C ILE A 341 -23.33 -9.85 -8.62
N VAL A 342 -22.39 -10.55 -8.00
CA VAL A 342 -21.01 -10.69 -8.45
C VAL A 342 -20.83 -12.02 -9.16
N PHE A 343 -20.30 -11.97 -10.37
CA PHE A 343 -19.96 -13.11 -11.20
C PHE A 343 -18.44 -13.21 -11.32
N ASN A 344 -17.87 -14.33 -10.94
CA ASN A 344 -16.44 -14.58 -11.12
C ASN A 344 -16.19 -15.17 -12.52
N PHE A 345 -15.44 -14.46 -13.36
CA PHE A 345 -15.20 -14.77 -14.77
C PHE A 345 -13.96 -15.63 -15.03
N ASN A 346 -13.26 -16.06 -13.98
CA ASN A 346 -12.06 -16.88 -14.11
C ASN A 346 -12.42 -18.37 -14.31
N ASP A 347 -12.20 -18.86 -15.53
CA ASP A 347 -12.20 -20.27 -15.99
C ASP A 347 -13.49 -21.11 -15.78
N GLU A 348 -14.53 -20.60 -15.12
CA GLU A 348 -15.78 -21.35 -14.87
C GLU A 348 -16.86 -21.19 -15.94
N PHE A 349 -16.62 -20.39 -16.99
CA PHE A 349 -17.63 -20.05 -18.00
C PHE A 349 -17.73 -21.01 -19.20
N TRP A 350 -17.03 -22.14 -19.21
CA TRP A 350 -17.09 -23.11 -20.31
C TRP A 350 -18.40 -23.92 -20.37
N LEU A 351 -19.37 -23.65 -19.50
CA LEU A 351 -20.65 -24.39 -19.45
C LEU A 351 -21.84 -23.41 -19.56
N PRO A 352 -22.64 -23.49 -20.64
CA PRO A 352 -23.84 -22.65 -20.85
C PRO A 352 -24.87 -22.70 -19.70
N ASN A 353 -24.81 -23.74 -18.87
CA ASN A 353 -25.76 -24.02 -17.80
C ASN A 353 -25.41 -23.34 -16.46
N LYS A 354 -24.35 -22.52 -16.41
CA LYS A 354 -23.87 -21.86 -15.18
C LYS A 354 -24.28 -20.38 -15.06
N MET A 355 -24.87 -19.79 -16.11
CA MET A 355 -25.48 -18.45 -16.03
C MET A 355 -26.91 -18.55 -15.49
N PRO A 356 -27.31 -17.69 -14.54
CA PRO A 356 -28.70 -17.66 -14.11
C PRO A 356 -29.56 -17.11 -15.25
N ILE A 357 -30.66 -17.80 -15.55
CA ILE A 357 -31.70 -17.28 -16.43
C ILE A 357 -32.65 -16.46 -15.55
N PHE A 358 -32.51 -15.13 -15.57
CA PHE A 358 -33.37 -14.22 -14.81
C PHE A 358 -33.38 -12.81 -15.41
N ASN A 359 -34.47 -12.08 -15.16
CA ASN A 359 -34.62 -10.70 -15.62
C ASN A 359 -34.03 -9.73 -14.59
N ARG A 360 -32.95 -9.05 -14.96
CA ARG A 360 -32.33 -8.00 -14.14
C ARG A 360 -33.33 -6.88 -13.83
N ARG A 361 -33.40 -6.46 -12.57
CA ARG A 361 -34.16 -5.27 -12.18
C ARG A 361 -33.35 -3.99 -12.43
N PRO A 362 -33.96 -2.84 -12.77
CA PRO A 362 -33.23 -1.60 -13.06
C PRO A 362 -32.30 -1.11 -11.94
N HIS A 363 -32.63 -1.42 -10.68
CA HIS A 363 -31.85 -1.02 -9.51
C HIS A 363 -30.71 -2.00 -9.16
N GLN A 364 -30.69 -3.19 -9.77
CA GLN A 364 -29.75 -4.25 -9.45
C GLN A 364 -28.42 -4.02 -10.17
N ARG A 365 -27.29 -4.15 -9.46
CA ARG A 365 -25.95 -4.03 -10.04
C ARG A 365 -25.37 -5.41 -10.35
N PHE A 366 -24.90 -5.63 -11.57
CA PHE A 366 -24.10 -6.82 -11.90
C PHE A 366 -22.64 -6.43 -11.95
N ILE A 367 -21.81 -7.21 -11.27
CA ILE A 367 -20.39 -6.98 -11.13
C ILE A 367 -19.68 -8.20 -11.71
N PHE A 368 -18.86 -7.98 -12.72
CA PHE A 368 -18.14 -9.03 -13.40
C PHE A 368 -16.68 -8.98 -12.95
N PHE A 369 -16.29 -9.93 -12.11
CA PHE A 369 -14.96 -10.01 -11.51
C PHE A 369 -14.06 -10.88 -12.38
N HIS A 370 -13.03 -10.29 -13.00
CA HIS A 370 -12.02 -11.02 -13.77
C HIS A 370 -10.64 -10.78 -13.15
N THR A 371 -9.84 -11.83 -12.98
CA THR A 371 -8.38 -11.68 -12.84
C THR A 371 -7.81 -11.86 -14.24
N GLY A 372 -7.07 -10.89 -14.75
CA GLY A 372 -6.60 -10.92 -16.13
C GLY A 372 -5.69 -12.13 -16.44
N THR A 373 -6.28 -13.22 -16.94
CA THR A 373 -5.61 -14.16 -17.84
C THR A 373 -6.06 -13.82 -19.26
N THR A 374 -5.08 -13.60 -20.13
CA THR A 374 -5.26 -13.33 -21.55
C THR A 374 -5.89 -14.54 -22.25
N ALA A 375 -7.21 -14.63 -22.26
CA ALA A 375 -7.96 -15.41 -23.22
C ALA A 375 -8.89 -14.46 -23.98
N VAL A 376 -8.61 -14.29 -25.27
CA VAL A 376 -9.48 -13.63 -26.23
C VAL A 376 -10.83 -14.37 -26.18
N SER A 377 -11.81 -13.78 -25.49
CA SER A 377 -13.20 -14.23 -25.54
C SER A 377 -13.96 -13.22 -26.38
N GLN A 378 -14.35 -13.65 -27.57
CA GLN A 378 -15.30 -12.95 -28.42
C GLN A 378 -16.55 -12.62 -27.60
N THR A 379 -16.75 -11.35 -27.29
CA THR A 379 -18.07 -10.85 -26.89
C THR A 379 -19.04 -11.11 -28.04
N PRO A 380 -20.15 -11.84 -27.85
CA PRO A 380 -21.22 -11.84 -28.83
C PRO A 380 -21.73 -10.40 -28.94
N GLU A 381 -21.69 -9.87 -30.16
CA GLU A 381 -22.42 -8.66 -30.53
C GLU A 381 -23.89 -8.88 -30.22
N HIS A 382 -24.35 -8.29 -29.12
CA HIS A 382 -25.72 -7.86 -28.79
C HIS A 382 -25.92 -7.96 -27.28
N PHE A 383 -25.68 -6.86 -26.56
CA PHE A 383 -26.42 -6.47 -25.36
C PHE A 383 -26.45 -4.96 -25.22
#